data_AF-A0A117QNH1-F1
#
_entry.id   AF-A0A117QNH1-F1
#
_cell.length_a   1.000
_cell.length_b   1.000
_cell.length_c   1.000
_cell.angle_alpha   90.00
_cell.angle_beta   90.00
_cell.angle_gamma   90.00
#
_symmetry.space_group_name_H-M   'P 1'
#
loop_
_entity.id
_entity.type
_entity.pdbx_description
1 polymer ?
#
loop_
_entity_poly.entity_id
_entity_poly.type
_entity_poly.pdbx_seq_one_letter_code
_entity_poly.pdbx_strand_id
1 'polypeptide(L)'
;MSGPAVPTDPVVPTDPAVPTAPAVPTDPALPAVDVVVVNWNTGPHLRACLRSLAAADRSRLRVARIVVVDNASTDDSLDRLAAPGIPLHVVRNADNRGFAAACNQGARHGDSDLLLFLNPDTELYPGTLRAVAGFLGSPAARGVGILGGHMVDAGGRPAISCSRFPTLRTFAGKATGLDRLAPGRFPPHHLTPAETTGSGPVDQVIGAFFLLRRGLFERLGGFDEGYFLYFEETDLARRARDAGLRSYHLRPALVHHVGQVSSRQLGGARLRHSLCSRTRYAVRHWPRGHARLLVLLTLTVELAARLARAALHADPGGVRDVLVGYGGYLRRLLATLARARTDGPVRTPPAPATPPCAPPTAPSPPRTTPSAPAPPPAPSPPPDPKDPRHAHRRPLPRHPRPAAPDPTAEPVPAGPGAEPAGGGPAPAPRTPPADDPRRPRPGPQGAGRDPLRGPAPPAGPAPGPGGAAGAVRERAAGAVPAAADRGGGTGVHPLQGPHHAHRQHRTRGDGRS
;
A
#
# COMPACT_ATOMS: atom_id res chain seq x y z
N MET A 1 -59.61 -58.52 24.15
CA MET A 1 -58.88 -57.42 24.82
C MET A 1 -57.46 -57.43 24.27
N SER A 2 -57.19 -56.56 23.29
CA SER A 2 -56.37 -55.33 23.43
C SER A 2 -54.87 -55.70 23.47
N GLY A 3 -54.05 -55.54 22.43
CA GLY A 3 -53.63 -54.36 21.64
C GLY A 3 -52.32 -54.71 20.89
N PRO A 4 -51.61 -53.76 20.25
CA PRO A 4 -51.54 -53.59 18.80
C PRO A 4 -50.38 -54.34 18.10
N ALA A 5 -50.60 -54.68 16.82
CA ALA A 5 -49.59 -55.13 15.88
C ALA A 5 -48.81 -53.92 15.31
N VAL A 6 -47.48 -53.98 15.39
CA VAL A 6 -46.58 -53.02 14.72
C VAL A 6 -46.34 -53.51 13.29
N PRO A 7 -46.50 -52.68 12.24
CA PRO A 7 -46.21 -53.08 10.88
C PRO A 7 -44.70 -53.07 10.62
N THR A 8 -44.19 -54.16 10.05
CA THR A 8 -42.85 -54.24 9.45
C THR A 8 -42.88 -53.57 8.07
N ASP A 9 -42.11 -52.50 7.90
CA ASP A 9 -41.91 -51.86 6.59
C ASP A 9 -41.16 -52.81 5.63
N PRO A 10 -41.57 -52.90 4.35
CA PRO A 10 -40.86 -53.64 3.35
C PRO A 10 -39.63 -52.87 2.84
N VAL A 11 -38.51 -53.59 2.75
CA VAL A 11 -37.25 -53.14 2.13
C VAL A 11 -37.49 -52.83 0.66
N VAL A 12 -37.32 -51.56 0.27
CA VAL A 12 -37.31 -51.11 -1.13
C VAL A 12 -35.89 -51.29 -1.70
N PRO A 13 -35.70 -51.91 -2.87
CA PRO A 13 -34.38 -52.07 -3.47
C PRO A 13 -33.84 -50.73 -3.98
N THR A 14 -32.58 -50.41 -3.65
CA THR A 14 -31.84 -49.27 -4.21
C THR A 14 -31.46 -49.54 -5.67
N ASP A 15 -31.90 -48.65 -6.56
CA ASP A 15 -31.51 -48.61 -7.97
C ASP A 15 -29.98 -48.39 -8.12
N PRO A 16 -29.29 -49.05 -9.07
CA PRO A 16 -27.86 -48.85 -9.25
C PRO A 16 -27.59 -47.46 -9.83
N ALA A 17 -26.69 -46.73 -9.17
CA ALA A 17 -26.24 -45.40 -9.55
C ALA A 17 -25.75 -45.37 -11.01
N VAL A 18 -26.38 -44.54 -11.82
CA VAL A 18 -25.87 -44.14 -13.15
C VAL A 18 -24.50 -43.48 -12.94
N PRO A 19 -23.43 -43.89 -13.64
CA PRO A 19 -22.14 -43.23 -13.55
C PRO A 19 -22.26 -41.84 -14.17
N THR A 20 -22.28 -40.79 -13.34
CA THR A 20 -22.09 -39.41 -13.79
C THR A 20 -20.76 -39.32 -14.54
N ALA A 21 -20.82 -38.93 -15.80
CA ALA A 21 -19.66 -38.66 -16.63
C ALA A 21 -18.70 -37.68 -15.92
N PRO A 22 -17.37 -37.83 -16.07
CA PRO A 22 -16.42 -36.92 -15.49
C PRO A 22 -16.69 -35.50 -16.00
N ALA A 23 -16.83 -34.56 -15.05
CA ALA A 23 -16.97 -33.14 -15.35
C ALA A 23 -15.83 -32.71 -16.28
N VAL A 24 -16.20 -32.17 -17.44
CA VAL A 24 -15.28 -31.50 -18.37
C VAL A 24 -14.51 -30.43 -17.58
N PRO A 25 -13.18 -30.31 -17.71
CA PRO A 25 -12.43 -29.26 -17.05
C PRO A 25 -12.97 -27.91 -17.53
N THR A 26 -13.69 -27.20 -16.67
CA THR A 26 -13.96 -25.77 -16.85
C THR A 26 -12.61 -25.08 -17.03
N ASP A 27 -12.48 -24.36 -18.14
CA ASP A 27 -11.43 -23.36 -18.38
C ASP A 27 -11.12 -22.65 -17.05
N PRO A 28 -9.88 -22.67 -16.53
CA PRO A 28 -9.61 -22.16 -15.20
C PRO A 28 -10.04 -20.69 -15.17
N ALA A 29 -11.12 -20.42 -14.41
CA ALA A 29 -11.66 -19.08 -14.27
C ALA A 29 -10.52 -18.11 -13.94
N LEU A 30 -10.48 -16.97 -14.64
CA LEU A 30 -9.46 -15.95 -14.42
C LEU A 30 -9.30 -15.66 -12.91
N PRO A 31 -8.05 -15.55 -12.40
CA PRO A 31 -7.83 -15.26 -11.00
C PRO A 31 -8.57 -13.97 -10.62
N ALA A 32 -9.15 -13.98 -9.43
CA ALA A 32 -9.98 -12.89 -8.93
C ALA A 32 -9.33 -12.21 -7.71
N VAL A 33 -9.56 -10.91 -7.58
CA VAL A 33 -9.12 -10.10 -6.44
C VAL A 33 -10.27 -9.26 -5.91
N ASP A 34 -10.42 -9.24 -4.58
CA ASP A 34 -11.24 -8.23 -3.90
C ASP A 34 -10.34 -7.08 -3.47
N VAL A 35 -10.77 -5.86 -3.76
CA VAL A 35 -10.03 -4.64 -3.41
C VAL A 35 -10.67 -3.99 -2.20
N VAL A 36 -9.89 -3.69 -1.17
CA VAL A 36 -10.33 -2.98 0.03
C VAL A 36 -9.67 -1.60 0.04
N VAL A 37 -10.49 -0.56 0.13
CA VAL A 37 -10.03 0.84 0.22
C VAL A 37 -10.58 1.46 1.49
N VAL A 38 -9.70 1.81 2.43
CA VAL A 38 -10.09 2.52 3.65
C VAL A 38 -10.05 4.02 3.39
N ASN A 39 -11.18 4.69 3.55
CA ASN A 39 -11.33 6.12 3.29
C ASN A 39 -11.54 6.90 4.59
N TRP A 40 -10.88 8.05 4.72
CA TRP A 40 -11.15 9.03 5.78
C TRP A 40 -10.79 10.42 5.28
N ASN A 41 -11.80 11.23 4.97
CA ASN A 41 -11.67 12.60 4.47
C ASN A 41 -10.75 12.74 3.23
N THR A 42 -10.99 11.90 2.22
CA THR A 42 -10.16 11.81 1.00
C THR A 42 -10.99 11.71 -0.30
N GLY A 43 -12.16 12.35 -0.37
CA GLY A 43 -13.11 12.20 -1.48
C GLY A 43 -12.55 12.32 -2.89
N PRO A 44 -11.85 13.42 -3.25
CA PRO A 44 -11.29 13.59 -4.58
C PRO A 44 -10.30 12.47 -4.96
N HIS A 45 -9.48 12.04 -4.01
CA HIS A 45 -8.48 10.99 -4.19
C HIS A 45 -9.16 9.62 -4.32
N LEU A 46 -10.12 9.30 -3.45
CA LEU A 46 -10.90 8.07 -3.54
C LEU A 46 -11.57 7.94 -4.91
N ARG A 47 -12.19 9.02 -5.41
CA ARG A 47 -12.81 9.02 -6.75
C ARG A 47 -11.78 8.78 -7.86
N ALA A 48 -10.57 9.34 -7.76
CA ALA A 48 -9.50 9.08 -8.72
C ALA A 48 -9.00 7.62 -8.67
N CYS A 49 -8.83 7.09 -7.45
CA CYS A 49 -8.48 5.71 -7.20
C CYS A 49 -9.47 4.74 -7.85
N LEU A 50 -10.79 4.92 -7.62
CA LEU A 50 -11.84 4.08 -8.21
C LEU A 50 -11.88 4.17 -9.74
N ARG A 51 -11.68 5.36 -10.32
CA ARG A 51 -11.57 5.51 -11.79
C ARG A 51 -10.36 4.75 -12.34
N SER A 52 -9.21 4.80 -11.66
CA SER A 52 -8.01 4.08 -12.10
C SER A 52 -8.19 2.56 -12.05
N LEU A 53 -8.92 2.04 -11.05
CA LEU A 53 -9.29 0.61 -10.96
C LEU A 53 -10.21 0.18 -12.12
N ALA A 54 -11.19 1.01 -12.45
CA ALA A 54 -12.11 0.74 -13.58
C ALA A 54 -11.38 0.74 -14.93
N ALA A 55 -10.41 1.65 -15.10
CA ALA A 55 -9.60 1.81 -16.31
C ALA A 55 -8.43 0.82 -16.43
N ALA A 56 -8.10 0.09 -15.37
CA ALA A 56 -7.03 -0.92 -15.40
C ALA A 56 -7.38 -2.09 -16.34
N ASP A 57 -6.36 -2.63 -17.00
CA ASP A 57 -6.46 -3.85 -17.79
C ASP A 57 -6.70 -5.06 -16.88
N ARG A 58 -7.97 -5.49 -16.84
CA ARG A 58 -8.49 -6.59 -16.03
C ARG A 58 -8.61 -7.91 -16.81
N SER A 59 -8.04 -7.98 -18.02
CA SER A 59 -8.16 -9.16 -18.91
C SER A 59 -7.52 -10.43 -18.35
N ARG A 60 -6.55 -10.30 -17.44
CA ARG A 60 -5.82 -11.45 -16.84
C ARG A 60 -5.95 -11.55 -15.32
N LEU A 61 -6.55 -10.55 -14.68
CA LEU A 61 -6.83 -10.52 -13.25
C LEU A 61 -8.13 -9.75 -13.04
N ARG A 62 -9.18 -10.47 -12.68
CA ARG A 62 -10.51 -9.91 -12.50
C ARG A 62 -10.59 -9.21 -11.14
N VAL A 63 -10.98 -7.93 -11.13
CA VAL A 63 -11.42 -7.27 -9.90
C VAL A 63 -12.86 -7.69 -9.65
N ALA A 64 -13.08 -8.60 -8.69
CA ALA A 64 -14.40 -9.16 -8.43
C ALA A 64 -15.32 -8.16 -7.73
N ARG A 65 -14.78 -7.35 -6.82
CA ARG A 65 -15.47 -6.25 -6.15
C ARG A 65 -14.47 -5.26 -5.54
N ILE A 66 -14.98 -4.07 -5.26
CA ILE A 66 -14.31 -3.05 -4.45
C ILE A 66 -15.15 -2.83 -3.19
N VAL A 67 -14.50 -2.87 -2.04
CA VAL A 67 -15.09 -2.57 -0.73
C VAL A 67 -14.45 -1.30 -0.21
N VAL A 68 -15.22 -0.21 -0.21
CA VAL A 68 -14.81 1.06 0.41
C VAL A 68 -15.28 1.04 1.85
N VAL A 69 -14.34 1.15 2.80
CA VAL A 69 -14.66 1.30 4.22
C VAL A 69 -14.46 2.76 4.59
N ASP A 70 -15.57 3.49 4.72
CA ASP A 70 -15.58 4.88 5.17
C ASP A 70 -15.47 4.96 6.69
N ASN A 71 -14.35 5.51 7.16
CA ASN A 71 -13.97 5.48 8.57
C ASN A 71 -14.47 6.72 9.32
N ALA A 72 -15.76 7.01 9.17
CA ALA A 72 -16.43 8.23 9.65
C ALA A 72 -15.88 9.52 9.01
N SER A 73 -15.94 9.59 7.68
CA SER A 73 -15.60 10.84 6.99
C SER A 73 -16.64 11.92 7.24
N THR A 74 -16.20 13.17 7.25
CA THR A 74 -17.04 14.37 7.41
C THR A 74 -17.03 15.27 6.17
N ASP A 75 -16.37 14.83 5.10
CA ASP A 75 -16.32 15.51 3.81
C ASP A 75 -17.31 14.89 2.80
N ASP A 76 -17.20 15.30 1.53
CA ASP A 76 -17.98 14.78 0.41
C ASP A 76 -17.48 13.41 -0.12
N SER A 77 -16.76 12.63 0.69
CA SER A 77 -16.06 11.42 0.22
C SER A 77 -16.98 10.43 -0.48
N LEU A 78 -18.22 10.32 -0.01
CA LEU A 78 -19.17 9.34 -0.51
C LEU A 78 -20.01 9.85 -1.69
N ASP A 79 -19.85 11.13 -2.04
CA ASP A 79 -20.59 11.72 -3.14
C ASP A 79 -20.09 11.18 -4.47
N ARG A 80 -21.04 10.69 -5.27
CA ARG A 80 -20.84 10.22 -6.65
C ARG A 80 -19.75 9.15 -6.77
N LEU A 81 -19.64 8.27 -5.76
CA LEU A 81 -18.75 7.11 -5.85
C LEU A 81 -19.23 6.16 -6.95
N ALA A 82 -18.34 5.84 -7.88
CA ALA A 82 -18.57 4.87 -8.93
C ALA A 82 -17.25 4.23 -9.36
N ALA A 83 -17.32 2.94 -9.69
CA ALA A 83 -16.26 2.19 -10.34
C ALA A 83 -16.89 1.44 -11.54
N PRO A 84 -16.98 2.07 -12.72
CA PRO A 84 -17.67 1.49 -13.87
C PRO A 84 -17.21 0.06 -14.19
N GLY A 85 -18.17 -0.87 -14.30
CA GLY A 85 -17.89 -2.27 -14.62
C GLY A 85 -17.23 -3.08 -13.49
N ILE A 86 -17.28 -2.60 -12.24
CA ILE A 86 -16.81 -3.31 -11.05
C ILE A 86 -17.85 -3.14 -9.93
N PRO A 87 -18.33 -4.24 -9.30
CA PRO A 87 -19.21 -4.14 -8.12
C PRO A 87 -18.55 -3.33 -7.00
N LEU A 88 -19.29 -2.34 -6.47
CA LEU A 88 -18.83 -1.46 -5.40
C LEU A 88 -19.72 -1.64 -4.17
N HIS A 89 -19.11 -1.94 -3.02
CA HIS A 89 -19.75 -2.02 -1.73
C HIS A 89 -19.15 -0.96 -0.78
N VAL A 90 -19.99 -0.27 -0.01
CA VAL A 90 -19.56 0.76 0.93
C VAL A 90 -19.95 0.34 2.35
N VAL A 91 -18.96 0.26 3.24
CA VAL A 91 -19.14 0.06 4.68
C VAL A 91 -18.92 1.40 5.37
N ARG A 92 -19.87 1.86 6.19
CA ARG A 92 -19.77 3.12 6.93
C ARG A 92 -19.57 2.86 8.41
N ASN A 93 -18.48 3.36 8.97
CA ASN A 93 -18.27 3.35 10.41
C ASN A 93 -18.84 4.63 11.05
N ALA A 94 -19.35 4.50 12.28
CA ALA A 94 -19.82 5.64 13.07
C ALA A 94 -18.66 6.47 13.65
N ASP A 95 -17.51 5.84 13.86
CA ASP A 95 -16.29 6.44 14.37
C ASP A 95 -15.07 5.96 13.56
N ASN A 96 -13.98 6.72 13.61
CA ASN A 96 -12.73 6.31 12.98
C ASN A 96 -12.08 5.17 13.79
N ARG A 97 -12.17 3.95 13.28
CA ARG A 97 -11.69 2.73 13.94
C ARG A 97 -10.20 2.45 13.72
N GLY A 98 -9.49 3.34 13.02
CA GLY A 98 -8.12 3.11 12.56
C GLY A 98 -8.06 2.23 11.31
N PHE A 99 -6.89 2.19 10.68
CA PHE A 99 -6.68 1.55 9.39
C PHE A 99 -6.74 0.02 9.47
N ALA A 100 -6.08 -0.60 10.45
CA ALA A 100 -6.06 -2.06 10.61
C ALA A 100 -7.47 -2.65 10.78
N ALA A 101 -8.28 -2.07 11.68
CA ALA A 101 -9.64 -2.53 11.93
C ALA A 101 -10.54 -2.33 10.69
N ALA A 102 -10.43 -1.19 10.01
CA ALA A 102 -11.18 -0.93 8.79
C ALA A 102 -10.79 -1.89 7.64
N CYS A 103 -9.50 -2.18 7.47
CA CYS A 103 -9.04 -3.19 6.51
C CYS A 103 -9.62 -4.57 6.82
N ASN A 104 -9.58 -5.00 8.08
CA ASN A 104 -10.17 -6.27 8.50
C ASN A 104 -11.69 -6.33 8.25
N GLN A 105 -12.42 -5.23 8.48
CA GLN A 105 -13.85 -5.13 8.14
C GLN A 105 -14.06 -5.33 6.63
N GLY A 106 -13.35 -4.56 5.80
CA GLY A 106 -13.50 -4.62 4.34
C GLY A 106 -13.17 -6.00 3.77
N ALA A 107 -12.13 -6.66 4.31
CA ALA A 107 -11.71 -7.99 3.86
C ALA A 107 -12.80 -9.07 4.02
N ARG A 108 -13.76 -8.90 4.95
CA ARG A 108 -14.86 -9.85 5.19
C ARG A 108 -15.96 -9.79 4.14
N HIS A 109 -16.03 -8.74 3.33
CA HIS A 109 -17.07 -8.56 2.31
C HIS A 109 -16.69 -9.19 0.96
N GLY A 110 -15.79 -10.17 0.95
CA GLY A 110 -15.13 -10.74 -0.22
C GLY A 110 -14.78 -12.21 -0.02
N ASP A 111 -14.73 -12.97 -1.11
CA ASP A 111 -14.39 -14.39 -1.16
C ASP A 111 -13.34 -14.72 -2.24
N SER A 112 -12.79 -13.71 -2.92
CA SER A 112 -11.72 -13.93 -3.91
C SER A 112 -10.44 -14.45 -3.26
N ASP A 113 -9.71 -15.32 -3.96
CA ASP A 113 -8.43 -15.89 -3.49
C ASP A 113 -7.36 -14.81 -3.18
N LEU A 114 -7.47 -13.65 -3.81
CA LEU A 114 -6.57 -12.51 -3.62
C LEU A 114 -7.30 -11.36 -2.92
N LEU A 115 -6.57 -10.71 -2.03
CA LEU A 115 -6.94 -9.47 -1.37
C LEU A 115 -5.94 -8.39 -1.78
N LEU A 116 -6.44 -7.25 -2.24
CA LEU A 116 -5.64 -6.05 -2.46
C LEU A 116 -6.11 -4.95 -1.49
N PHE A 117 -5.27 -4.59 -0.52
CA PHE A 117 -5.45 -3.36 0.23
C PHE A 117 -4.82 -2.22 -0.55
N LEU A 118 -5.61 -1.20 -0.86
CA LEU A 118 -5.22 -0.07 -1.67
C LEU A 118 -5.56 1.22 -0.93
N ASN A 119 -4.61 2.14 -0.82
CA ASN A 119 -4.88 3.43 -0.19
C ASN A 119 -5.72 4.32 -1.12
N PRO A 120 -6.59 5.20 -0.58
CA PRO A 120 -7.47 6.05 -1.38
C PRO A 120 -6.70 7.11 -2.18
N ASP A 121 -5.45 7.42 -1.83
CA ASP A 121 -4.56 8.34 -2.53
C ASP A 121 -3.61 7.63 -3.53
N THR A 122 -4.07 6.50 -4.06
CA THR A 122 -3.36 5.65 -5.03
C THR A 122 -4.12 5.53 -6.34
N GLU A 123 -3.40 5.62 -7.47
CA GLU A 123 -3.94 5.42 -8.81
C GLU A 123 -3.14 4.35 -9.55
N LEU A 124 -3.84 3.37 -10.14
CA LEU A 124 -3.21 2.32 -10.95
C LEU A 124 -2.95 2.81 -12.37
N TYR A 125 -1.84 2.38 -12.94
CA TYR A 125 -1.63 2.49 -14.39
C TYR A 125 -2.42 1.38 -15.12
N PRO A 126 -2.77 1.57 -16.41
CA PRO A 126 -3.55 0.58 -17.14
C PRO A 126 -2.95 -0.83 -17.11
N GLY A 127 -1.62 -0.96 -17.21
CA GLY A 127 -0.93 -2.25 -17.24
C GLY A 127 -0.68 -2.91 -15.87
N THR A 128 -1.06 -2.27 -14.76
CA THR A 128 -0.63 -2.69 -13.41
C THR A 128 -1.18 -4.05 -13.03
N LEU A 129 -2.48 -4.28 -13.23
CA LEU A 129 -3.10 -5.57 -12.90
C LEU A 129 -2.66 -6.68 -13.86
N ARG A 130 -2.42 -6.36 -15.14
CA ARG A 130 -1.81 -7.31 -16.09
C ARG A 130 -0.41 -7.75 -15.66
N ALA A 131 0.42 -6.82 -15.18
CA ALA A 131 1.75 -7.14 -14.65
C ALA A 131 1.66 -8.07 -13.42
N VAL A 132 0.74 -7.78 -12.50
CA VAL A 132 0.47 -8.64 -11.34
C VAL A 132 0.05 -10.05 -11.79
N ALA A 133 -0.89 -10.16 -12.72
CA ALA A 133 -1.35 -11.44 -13.25
C ALA A 133 -0.19 -12.26 -13.84
N GLY A 134 0.65 -11.62 -14.66
CA GLY A 134 1.83 -12.25 -15.24
C GLY A 134 2.81 -12.76 -14.19
N PHE A 135 3.02 -12.00 -13.11
CA PHE A 135 3.86 -12.44 -12.00
C PHE A 135 3.25 -13.61 -11.23
N LEU A 136 1.96 -13.57 -10.91
CA LEU A 136 1.27 -14.62 -10.15
C LEU A 136 1.27 -15.98 -10.86
N GLY A 137 1.30 -15.98 -12.20
CA GLY A 137 1.46 -17.20 -13.00
C GLY A 137 2.89 -17.74 -13.08
N SER A 138 3.88 -17.03 -12.53
CA SER A 138 5.29 -17.42 -12.61
C SER A 138 5.72 -18.34 -11.45
N PRO A 139 6.76 -19.19 -11.64
CA PRO A 139 7.35 -19.97 -10.55
C PRO A 139 7.81 -19.12 -9.36
N ALA A 140 8.27 -17.88 -9.62
CA ALA A 140 8.75 -16.96 -8.59
C ALA A 140 7.67 -16.57 -7.58
N ALA A 141 6.39 -16.62 -7.95
CA ALA A 141 5.27 -16.28 -7.06
C ALA A 141 5.01 -17.32 -5.96
N ARG A 142 5.51 -18.56 -6.08
CA ARG A 142 5.20 -19.66 -5.13
C ARG A 142 5.69 -19.40 -3.70
N GLY A 143 6.77 -18.61 -3.53
CA GLY A 143 7.33 -18.25 -2.22
C GLY A 143 6.96 -16.84 -1.74
N VAL A 144 6.07 -16.15 -2.44
CA VAL A 144 5.67 -14.78 -2.15
C VAL A 144 4.37 -14.79 -1.35
N GLY A 145 4.42 -14.18 -0.16
CA GLY A 145 3.24 -13.96 0.67
C GLY A 145 2.55 -12.64 0.36
N ILE A 146 3.34 -11.58 0.13
CA ILE A 146 2.86 -10.22 -0.06
C ILE A 146 3.54 -9.62 -1.29
N LEU A 147 2.76 -9.00 -2.17
CA LEU A 147 3.22 -8.35 -3.39
C LEU A 147 2.92 -6.84 -3.30
N GLY A 148 3.93 -6.02 -3.57
CA GLY A 148 3.81 -4.57 -3.66
C GLY A 148 4.11 -4.07 -5.07
N GLY A 149 3.38 -3.03 -5.48
CA GLY A 149 3.65 -2.33 -6.73
C GLY A 149 4.88 -1.42 -6.65
N HIS A 150 5.22 -0.80 -7.77
CA HIS A 150 6.23 0.24 -7.85
C HIS A 150 5.60 1.62 -7.88
N MET A 151 5.88 2.38 -6.82
CA MET A 151 5.33 3.71 -6.60
C MET A 151 6.08 4.71 -7.48
N VAL A 152 5.33 5.57 -8.16
CA VAL A 152 5.84 6.74 -8.87
C VAL A 152 5.11 8.00 -8.41
N ASP A 153 5.76 9.15 -8.55
CA ASP A 153 5.13 10.46 -8.35
C ASP A 153 4.34 10.89 -9.59
N ALA A 154 3.69 12.07 -9.52
CA ALA A 154 2.91 12.63 -10.63
C ALA A 154 3.74 12.88 -11.91
N GLY A 155 5.07 13.01 -11.78
CA GLY A 155 6.00 13.15 -12.90
C GLY A 155 6.54 11.80 -13.40
N GLY A 156 6.03 10.68 -12.89
CA GLY A 156 6.48 9.33 -13.24
C GLY A 156 7.84 8.95 -12.61
N ARG A 157 8.39 9.77 -11.71
CA ARG A 157 9.68 9.47 -11.06
C ARG A 157 9.48 8.45 -9.95
N PRO A 158 10.44 7.53 -9.73
CA PRO A 158 10.34 6.55 -8.67
C PRO A 158 10.14 7.20 -7.29
N ALA A 159 9.15 6.69 -6.56
CA ALA A 159 8.87 7.02 -5.17
C ALA A 159 9.20 5.82 -4.28
N ILE A 160 9.13 6.04 -2.95
CA ILE A 160 9.40 4.99 -1.97
C ILE A 160 8.38 3.87 -2.15
N SER A 161 8.85 2.68 -2.56
CA SER A 161 8.01 1.50 -2.79
C SER A 161 8.17 0.42 -1.71
N CYS A 162 9.33 0.39 -1.06
CA CYS A 162 9.72 -0.69 -0.16
C CYS A 162 10.45 -0.14 1.07
N SER A 163 10.43 -0.90 2.15
CA SER A 163 11.19 -0.60 3.36
C SER A 163 11.88 -1.85 3.90
N ARG A 164 12.96 -1.64 4.65
CA ARG A 164 13.59 -2.67 5.47
C ARG A 164 12.73 -2.93 6.69
N PHE A 165 12.84 -4.10 7.31
CA PHE A 165 12.28 -4.26 8.64
C PHE A 165 12.99 -3.29 9.59
N PRO A 166 12.23 -2.55 10.41
CA PRO A 166 12.85 -1.61 11.33
C PRO A 166 13.69 -2.39 12.34
N THR A 167 14.82 -1.79 12.71
CA THR A 167 15.71 -2.28 13.76
C THR A 167 15.99 -1.14 14.74
N LEU A 168 16.52 -1.47 15.92
CA LEU A 168 16.98 -0.45 16.86
C LEU A 168 18.01 0.47 16.20
N ARG A 169 18.92 -0.09 15.37
CA ARG A 169 19.93 0.68 14.65
C ARG A 169 19.30 1.67 13.67
N THR A 170 18.27 1.26 12.94
CA THR A 170 17.52 2.16 12.04
C THR A 170 16.91 3.34 12.79
N PHE A 171 16.28 3.12 13.95
CA PHE A 171 15.71 4.23 14.73
C PHE A 171 16.75 5.06 15.47
N ALA A 172 17.84 4.46 15.96
CA ALA A 172 18.98 5.19 16.52
C ALA A 172 19.60 6.13 15.49
N GLY A 173 19.81 5.63 14.27
CA GLY A 173 20.28 6.45 13.15
C GLY A 173 19.32 7.58 12.83
N LYS A 174 18.01 7.30 12.83
CA LYS A 174 17.00 8.32 12.55
C LYS A 174 16.89 9.40 13.61
N ALA A 175 16.94 9.01 14.88
CA ALA A 175 16.82 9.91 16.02
C ALA A 175 18.04 10.86 16.14
N THR A 176 19.22 10.38 15.76
CA THR A 176 20.48 11.14 15.81
C THR A 176 20.83 11.85 14.50
N GLY A 177 20.18 11.51 13.38
CA GLY A 177 20.53 11.97 12.03
C GLY A 177 21.70 11.22 11.38
N LEU A 178 22.25 10.20 12.05
CA LEU A 178 23.32 9.35 11.50
C LEU A 178 22.87 8.53 10.29
N ASP A 179 21.56 8.35 10.07
CA ASP A 179 21.04 7.73 8.84
C ASP A 179 21.43 8.51 7.56
N ARG A 180 21.66 9.83 7.70
CA ARG A 180 22.10 10.70 6.60
C ARG A 180 23.63 10.80 6.50
N LEU A 181 24.31 10.79 7.65
CA LEU A 181 25.76 11.01 7.72
C LEU A 181 26.57 9.72 7.52
N ALA A 182 26.02 8.57 7.92
CA ALA A 182 26.70 7.29 7.86
C ALA A 182 25.73 6.16 7.43
N PRO A 183 25.11 6.25 6.24
CA PRO A 183 24.07 5.32 5.78
C PRO A 183 24.54 3.85 5.69
N GLY A 184 25.84 3.61 5.50
CA GLY A 184 26.40 2.25 5.53
C GLY A 184 26.37 1.59 6.92
N ARG A 185 26.48 2.38 7.99
CA ARG A 185 26.35 1.89 9.38
C ARG A 185 24.90 1.99 9.88
N PHE A 186 24.19 3.05 9.53
CA PHE A 186 22.83 3.32 9.94
C PHE A 186 21.92 3.35 8.72
N PRO A 187 21.56 2.17 8.16
CA PRO A 187 20.79 2.12 6.94
C PRO A 187 19.42 2.78 7.15
N PRO A 188 18.95 3.60 6.19
CA PRO A 188 17.64 4.20 6.28
C PRO A 188 16.56 3.12 6.30
N HIS A 189 15.42 3.44 6.88
CA HIS A 189 14.29 2.52 6.93
C HIS A 189 13.76 2.20 5.53
N HIS A 190 13.55 3.24 4.72
CA HIS A 190 13.07 3.11 3.35
C HIS A 190 14.20 2.70 2.41
N LEU A 191 13.89 1.85 1.44
CA LEU A 191 14.79 1.60 0.33
C LEU A 191 14.81 2.83 -0.58
N THR A 192 15.98 3.16 -1.09
CA THR A 192 16.11 4.25 -2.07
C THR A 192 15.63 3.78 -3.45
N PRO A 193 15.23 4.71 -4.35
CA PRO A 193 14.92 4.37 -5.74
C PRO A 193 15.99 3.52 -6.44
N ALA A 194 17.27 3.76 -6.14
CA ALA A 194 18.40 3.02 -6.70
C ALA A 194 18.42 1.54 -6.26
N GLU A 195 17.80 1.21 -5.12
CA GLU A 195 17.70 -0.15 -4.60
C GLU A 195 16.46 -0.89 -5.10
N THR A 196 15.54 -0.18 -5.76
CA THR A 196 14.27 -0.72 -6.28
C THR A 196 14.19 -0.63 -7.81
N THR A 197 15.34 -0.77 -8.49
CA THR A 197 15.43 -0.72 -9.96
C THR A 197 14.88 -1.97 -10.62
N GLY A 198 14.98 -3.13 -9.95
CA GLY A 198 14.46 -4.42 -10.41
C GLY A 198 13.32 -4.95 -9.54
N SER A 199 12.66 -6.01 -10.02
CA SER A 199 11.73 -6.78 -9.18
C SER A 199 12.49 -7.74 -8.28
N GLY A 200 11.99 -8.00 -7.08
CA GLY A 200 12.66 -8.93 -6.18
C GLY A 200 12.08 -9.02 -4.78
N PRO A 201 12.56 -9.97 -3.97
CA PRO A 201 12.18 -10.09 -2.58
C PRO A 201 12.64 -8.86 -1.78
N VAL A 202 11.79 -8.40 -0.88
CA VAL A 202 12.07 -7.30 0.04
C VAL A 202 11.59 -7.67 1.44
N ASP A 203 12.02 -6.94 2.46
CA ASP A 203 11.52 -7.13 3.83
C ASP A 203 10.04 -6.77 3.91
N GLN A 204 9.66 -5.61 3.36
CA GLN A 204 8.28 -5.16 3.29
C GLN A 204 8.06 -4.16 2.16
N VAL A 205 6.80 -4.07 1.73
CA VAL A 205 6.32 -3.12 0.73
C VAL A 205 5.52 -2.01 1.41
N ILE A 206 5.42 -0.85 0.78
CA ILE A 206 4.58 0.25 1.30
C ILE A 206 3.11 -0.14 1.15
N GLY A 207 2.32 0.11 2.20
CA GLY A 207 0.89 -0.26 2.27
C GLY A 207 -0.04 0.40 1.24
N ALA A 208 0.48 1.28 0.38
CA ALA A 208 -0.29 1.93 -0.69
C ALA A 208 -0.85 0.94 -1.71
N PHE A 209 -0.10 -0.12 -2.02
CA PHE A 209 -0.52 -1.27 -2.82
C PHE A 209 -0.03 -2.54 -2.14
N PHE A 210 -0.92 -3.24 -1.44
CA PHE A 210 -0.59 -4.39 -0.62
C PHE A 210 -1.45 -5.59 -1.01
N LEU A 211 -0.95 -6.39 -1.94
CA LEU A 211 -1.63 -7.59 -2.44
C LEU A 211 -1.14 -8.84 -1.71
N LEU A 212 -2.05 -9.72 -1.33
CA LEU A 212 -1.72 -11.03 -0.77
C LEU A 212 -2.83 -12.04 -1.03
N ARG A 213 -2.53 -13.31 -0.79
CA ARG A 213 -3.55 -14.37 -0.80
C ARG A 213 -4.46 -14.22 0.42
N ARG A 214 -5.77 -14.31 0.22
CA ARG A 214 -6.78 -14.30 1.29
C ARG A 214 -6.48 -15.35 2.36
N GLY A 215 -6.21 -16.59 1.93
CA GLY A 215 -5.84 -17.66 2.86
C GLY A 215 -4.55 -17.40 3.66
N LEU A 216 -3.63 -16.53 3.21
CA LEU A 216 -2.52 -16.08 4.06
C LEU A 216 -2.98 -15.04 5.08
N PHE A 217 -3.76 -14.06 4.64
CA PHE A 217 -4.31 -13.03 5.51
C PHE A 217 -5.09 -13.64 6.68
N GLU A 218 -5.99 -14.59 6.38
CA GLU A 218 -6.80 -15.29 7.37
C GLU A 218 -5.96 -16.16 8.31
N ARG A 219 -5.03 -16.97 7.77
CA ARG A 219 -4.12 -17.79 8.58
C ARG A 219 -3.27 -16.98 9.56
N LEU A 220 -2.89 -15.76 9.19
CA LEU A 220 -2.12 -14.87 10.05
C LEU A 220 -3.01 -14.10 11.05
N GLY A 221 -4.34 -14.20 10.96
CA GLY A 221 -5.29 -13.47 11.80
C GLY A 221 -5.50 -12.01 11.38
N GLY A 222 -5.28 -11.68 10.11
CA GLY A 222 -5.46 -10.35 9.55
C GLY A 222 -4.47 -9.31 10.07
N PHE A 223 -4.83 -8.02 9.94
CA PHE A 223 -4.09 -6.94 10.58
C PHE A 223 -4.37 -6.93 12.09
N ASP A 224 -3.34 -6.63 12.89
CA ASP A 224 -3.50 -6.47 14.33
C ASP A 224 -4.15 -5.11 14.62
N GLU A 225 -5.40 -5.13 15.11
CA GLU A 225 -6.20 -3.93 15.38
C GLU A 225 -5.62 -3.06 16.53
N GLY A 226 -4.61 -3.55 17.24
CA GLY A 226 -3.82 -2.74 18.16
C GLY A 226 -2.99 -1.64 17.46
N TYR A 227 -2.80 -1.74 16.14
CA TYR A 227 -2.24 -0.67 15.31
C TYR A 227 -3.38 0.19 14.73
N PHE A 228 -3.58 1.38 15.31
CA PHE A 228 -4.57 2.32 14.77
C PHE A 228 -4.13 2.89 13.41
N LEU A 229 -2.85 3.21 13.27
CA LEU A 229 -2.23 3.75 12.06
C LEU A 229 -0.72 3.50 12.10
N TYR A 230 -0.15 3.14 10.95
CA TYR A 230 1.24 2.75 10.75
C TYR A 230 1.65 1.43 11.44
N PHE A 231 2.57 0.73 10.80
CA PHE A 231 3.16 -0.54 11.24
C PHE A 231 2.22 -1.74 11.19
N GLU A 232 0.93 -1.58 10.88
CA GLU A 232 0.04 -2.72 10.66
C GLU A 232 0.52 -3.61 9.51
N GLU A 233 0.98 -2.99 8.41
CA GLU A 233 1.51 -3.66 7.24
C GLU A 233 2.91 -4.23 7.51
N THR A 234 3.73 -3.50 8.27
CA THR A 234 5.06 -3.97 8.71
C THR A 234 4.95 -5.18 9.62
N ASP A 235 3.98 -5.18 10.53
CA ASP A 235 3.68 -6.29 11.44
C ASP A 235 3.20 -7.52 10.67
N LEU A 236 2.26 -7.35 9.75
CA LEU A 236 1.77 -8.45 8.91
C LEU A 236 2.87 -9.00 8.00
N ALA A 237 3.71 -8.14 7.41
CA ALA A 237 4.86 -8.56 6.61
C ALA A 237 5.90 -9.34 7.44
N ARG A 238 6.16 -8.91 8.68
CA ARG A 238 7.02 -9.65 9.61
C ARG A 238 6.45 -11.02 9.93
N ARG A 239 5.16 -11.11 10.27
CA ARG A 239 4.48 -12.38 10.53
C ARG A 239 4.47 -13.31 9.31
N ALA A 240 4.27 -12.77 8.11
CA ALA A 240 4.37 -13.55 6.87
C ALA A 240 5.79 -14.10 6.68
N ARG A 241 6.82 -13.27 6.95
CA ARG A 241 8.23 -13.68 6.89
C ARG A 241 8.55 -14.80 7.88
N ASP A 242 8.04 -14.69 9.10
CA ASP A 242 8.23 -15.70 10.14
C ASP A 242 7.49 -17.01 9.79
N ALA A 243 6.43 -16.94 8.97
CA ALA A 243 5.75 -18.09 8.36
C ALA A 243 6.42 -18.58 7.05
N GLY A 244 7.63 -18.13 6.74
CA GLY A 244 8.42 -18.58 5.58
C GLY A 244 8.06 -17.90 4.24
N LEU A 245 7.15 -16.94 4.22
CA LEU A 245 6.68 -16.26 3.01
C LEU A 245 7.22 -14.83 2.93
N ARG A 246 7.75 -14.43 1.77
CA ARG A 246 8.43 -13.13 1.64
C ARG A 246 7.51 -12.07 1.06
N SER A 247 7.80 -10.81 1.37
CA SER A 247 7.32 -9.70 0.56
C SER A 247 8.11 -9.60 -0.74
N TYR A 248 7.47 -9.11 -1.80
CA TYR A 248 8.06 -9.00 -3.13
C TYR A 248 7.67 -7.67 -3.78
N HIS A 249 8.67 -6.97 -4.30
CA HIS A 249 8.51 -5.76 -5.08
C HIS A 249 8.37 -6.11 -6.56
N LEU A 250 7.26 -5.73 -7.18
CA LEU A 250 7.02 -5.96 -8.60
C LEU A 250 7.19 -4.65 -9.39
N ARG A 251 8.36 -4.50 -10.01
CA ARG A 251 8.72 -3.29 -10.75
C ARG A 251 7.72 -2.95 -11.87
N PRO A 252 7.23 -3.89 -12.70
CA PRO A 252 6.29 -3.57 -13.78
C PRO A 252 4.88 -3.14 -13.31
N ALA A 253 4.51 -3.39 -12.04
CA ALA A 253 3.23 -2.98 -11.49
C ALA A 253 3.28 -1.52 -11.01
N LEU A 254 3.23 -0.57 -11.95
CA LEU A 254 3.29 0.87 -11.66
C LEU A 254 2.06 1.35 -10.90
N VAL A 255 2.23 2.18 -9.88
CA VAL A 255 1.12 2.91 -9.26
C VAL A 255 1.58 4.33 -8.93
N HIS A 256 0.72 5.31 -9.20
CA HIS A 256 0.91 6.66 -8.70
C HIS A 256 0.41 6.74 -7.27
N HIS A 257 1.22 7.26 -6.36
CA HIS A 257 0.84 7.42 -4.95
C HIS A 257 1.18 8.83 -4.48
N VAL A 258 0.15 9.60 -4.16
CA VAL A 258 0.29 11.00 -3.70
C VAL A 258 0.96 11.04 -2.33
N GLY A 259 0.49 10.17 -1.43
CA GLY A 259 1.07 9.93 -0.11
C GLY A 259 0.67 10.95 0.96
N GLN A 260 0.35 10.42 2.14
CA GLN A 260 0.11 11.17 3.38
C GLN A 260 -1.05 12.18 3.29
N VAL A 261 -2.06 11.93 2.45
CA VAL A 261 -3.21 12.85 2.30
C VAL A 261 -4.08 12.87 3.57
N SER A 262 -4.50 11.70 4.07
CA SER A 262 -5.35 11.59 5.27
C SER A 262 -4.57 11.84 6.55
N SER A 263 -3.37 11.27 6.67
CA SER A 263 -2.56 11.33 7.89
C SER A 263 -2.08 12.73 8.26
N ARG A 264 -1.86 13.62 7.28
CA ARG A 264 -1.46 15.02 7.53
C ARG A 264 -2.53 15.81 8.29
N GLN A 265 -3.80 15.42 8.20
CA GLN A 265 -4.92 16.06 8.87
C GLN A 265 -4.93 15.82 10.40
N LEU A 266 -4.14 14.85 10.89
CA LEU A 266 -4.13 14.45 12.30
C LEU A 266 -3.20 15.29 13.21
N GLY A 267 -2.39 16.20 12.66
CA GLY A 267 -1.42 17.02 13.45
C GLY A 267 -0.59 16.17 14.43
N GLY A 268 -0.44 16.64 15.68
CA GLY A 268 0.26 15.90 16.74
C GLY A 268 -0.29 14.51 17.07
N ALA A 269 -1.57 14.21 16.78
CA ALA A 269 -2.11 12.87 16.97
C ALA A 269 -1.46 11.84 16.04
N ARG A 270 -1.04 12.26 14.84
CA ARG A 270 -0.26 11.43 13.91
C ARG A 270 1.03 10.93 14.54
N LEU A 271 1.76 11.83 15.20
CA LEU A 271 3.01 11.50 15.88
C LEU A 271 2.74 10.51 17.01
N ARG A 272 1.71 10.75 17.84
CA ARG A 272 1.29 9.81 18.88
C ARG A 272 1.05 8.41 18.33
N HIS A 273 0.27 8.28 17.25
CA HIS A 273 -0.02 6.98 16.63
C HIS A 273 1.26 6.31 16.14
N SER A 274 2.13 7.04 15.43
CA SER A 274 3.42 6.53 14.98
C SER A 274 4.29 6.01 16.13
N LEU A 275 4.41 6.77 17.22
CA LEU A 275 5.21 6.36 18.39
C LEU A 275 4.61 5.13 19.10
N CYS A 276 3.28 5.07 19.26
CA CYS A 276 2.59 3.93 19.87
C CYS A 276 2.76 2.67 19.02
N SER A 277 2.47 2.76 17.73
CA SER A 277 2.59 1.66 16.78
C SER A 277 4.02 1.15 16.69
N ARG A 278 5.01 2.04 16.59
CA ARG A 278 6.42 1.67 16.60
C ARG A 278 6.82 0.91 17.87
N THR A 279 6.36 1.38 19.03
CA THR A 279 6.65 0.74 20.32
C THR A 279 5.99 -0.63 20.41
N ARG A 280 4.74 -0.75 19.96
CA ARG A 280 4.04 -2.04 19.88
C ARG A 280 4.80 -3.04 19.00
N TYR A 281 5.23 -2.61 17.80
CA TYR A 281 6.03 -3.43 16.91
C TYR A 281 7.32 -3.91 17.58
N ALA A 282 8.07 -3.00 18.21
CA ALA A 282 9.31 -3.34 18.90
C ALA A 282 9.08 -4.30 20.07
N VAL A 283 8.04 -4.11 20.88
CA VAL A 283 7.70 -5.02 21.99
C VAL A 283 7.32 -6.41 21.49
N ARG A 284 6.64 -6.49 20.34
CA ARG A 284 6.20 -7.77 19.76
C ARG A 284 7.35 -8.55 19.12
N HIS A 285 8.21 -7.87 18.37
CA HIS A 285 9.13 -8.53 17.44
C HIS A 285 10.60 -8.47 17.86
N TRP A 286 10.96 -7.66 18.86
CA TRP A 286 12.37 -7.48 19.27
C TRP A 286 12.65 -8.05 20.66
N PRO A 287 13.93 -8.34 20.97
CA PRO A 287 14.33 -8.61 22.35
C PRO A 287 13.93 -7.45 23.27
N ARG A 288 13.45 -7.79 24.48
CA ARG A 288 12.92 -6.81 25.45
C ARG A 288 13.87 -5.65 25.73
N GLY A 289 15.18 -5.91 25.79
CA GLY A 289 16.20 -4.87 25.96
C GLY A 289 16.24 -3.85 24.82
N HIS A 290 16.09 -4.30 23.58
CA HIS A 290 16.06 -3.42 22.41
C HIS A 290 14.78 -2.57 22.37
N ALA A 291 13.64 -3.15 22.73
CA ALA A 291 12.39 -2.40 22.84
C ALA A 291 12.46 -1.33 23.94
N ARG A 292 13.02 -1.64 25.12
CA ARG A 292 13.26 -0.67 26.20
C ARG A 292 14.19 0.45 25.77
N LEU A 293 15.29 0.11 25.10
CA LEU A 293 16.24 1.10 24.60
C LEU A 293 15.62 2.00 23.53
N LEU A 294 14.75 1.47 22.66
CA LEU A 294 13.96 2.27 21.73
C LEU A 294 13.08 3.29 22.46
N VAL A 295 12.35 2.86 23.50
CA VAL A 295 11.51 3.77 24.30
C VAL A 295 12.35 4.86 24.97
N LEU A 296 13.49 4.50 25.55
CA LEU A 296 14.43 5.47 26.13
C LEU A 296 14.90 6.49 25.08
N LEU A 297 15.40 6.00 23.94
CA LEU A 297 15.84 6.85 22.82
C LEU A 297 14.72 7.78 22.34
N THR A 298 13.49 7.26 22.26
CA THR A 298 12.30 8.01 21.85
C THR A 298 12.06 9.20 22.78
N LEU A 299 12.05 8.94 24.09
CA LEU A 299 11.70 9.91 25.12
C LEU A 299 12.82 10.90 25.44
N THR A 300 14.05 10.62 25.01
CA THR A 300 15.23 11.45 25.26
C THR A 300 15.72 12.10 23.97
N VAL A 301 16.56 11.41 23.21
CA VAL A 301 17.25 11.91 22.02
C VAL A 301 16.27 12.35 20.94
N GLU A 302 15.29 11.52 20.59
CA GLU A 302 14.35 11.86 19.51
C GLU A 302 13.45 13.05 19.88
N LEU A 303 13.00 13.12 21.14
CA LEU A 303 12.19 14.24 21.64
C LEU A 303 12.99 15.54 21.58
N ALA A 304 14.20 15.54 22.13
CA ALA A 304 15.08 16.70 22.13
C ALA A 304 15.39 17.16 20.70
N ALA A 305 15.73 16.24 19.80
CA ALA A 305 16.01 16.55 18.39
C ALA A 305 14.80 17.16 17.67
N ARG A 306 13.59 16.66 17.93
CA ARG A 306 12.35 17.21 17.34
C ARG A 306 12.04 18.61 17.83
N LEU A 307 12.17 18.85 19.14
CA LEU A 307 11.96 20.17 19.74
C LEU A 307 13.01 21.18 19.26
N ALA A 308 14.29 20.80 19.25
CA ALA A 308 15.37 21.63 18.73
C ALA A 308 15.13 22.00 17.27
N ARG A 309 14.74 21.04 16.42
CA ARG A 309 14.42 21.31 15.01
C ARG A 309 13.24 22.27 14.85
N ALA A 310 12.17 22.09 15.62
CA ALA A 310 11.01 22.99 15.56
C ALA A 310 11.37 24.41 16.02
N ALA A 311 12.18 24.54 17.07
CA ALA A 311 12.69 25.82 17.55
C ALA A 311 13.61 26.51 16.53
N LEU A 312 14.55 25.77 15.92
CA LEU A 312 15.47 26.29 14.90
C LEU A 312 14.76 26.80 13.65
N HIS A 313 13.60 26.23 13.31
CA HIS A 313 12.76 26.68 12.19
C HIS A 313 11.69 27.69 12.60
N ALA A 314 11.70 28.17 13.85
CA ALA A 314 10.69 29.07 14.40
C ALA A 314 9.24 28.57 14.12
N ASP A 315 9.01 27.27 14.29
CA ASP A 315 7.74 26.58 14.00
C ASP A 315 6.98 26.27 15.31
N PRO A 316 6.17 27.21 15.85
CA PRO A 316 5.40 26.98 17.07
C PRO A 316 4.33 25.90 16.90
N GLY A 317 3.82 25.70 15.68
CA GLY A 317 2.88 24.61 15.36
C GLY A 317 3.56 23.26 15.51
N GLY A 318 4.77 23.11 14.97
CA GLY A 318 5.61 21.93 15.13
C GLY A 318 5.94 21.61 16.59
N VAL A 319 6.25 22.63 17.41
CA VAL A 319 6.46 22.44 18.86
C VAL A 319 5.19 21.89 19.51
N ARG A 320 4.03 22.49 19.25
CA ARG A 320 2.74 22.03 19.77
C ARG A 320 2.45 20.59 19.37
N ASP A 321 2.65 20.23 18.11
CA ASP A 321 2.43 18.88 17.61
C ASP A 321 3.34 17.85 18.27
N VAL A 322 4.60 18.21 18.54
CA VAL A 322 5.53 17.36 19.29
C VAL A 322 5.03 17.14 20.71
N LEU A 323 4.65 18.21 21.43
CA LEU A 323 4.16 18.10 22.81
C LEU A 323 2.86 17.29 22.91
N VAL A 324 1.90 17.53 22.01
CA VAL A 324 0.65 16.76 21.94
C VAL A 324 0.94 15.29 21.63
N GLY A 325 1.81 15.02 20.66
CA GLY A 325 2.19 13.68 20.25
C GLY A 325 2.84 12.89 21.39
N TYR A 326 3.84 13.48 22.04
CA TYR A 326 4.58 12.85 23.13
C TYR A 326 3.76 12.74 24.42
N GLY A 327 2.97 13.76 24.77
CA GLY A 327 2.08 13.68 25.93
C GLY A 327 0.99 12.62 25.77
N GLY A 328 0.45 12.46 24.56
CA GLY A 328 -0.44 11.35 24.23
C GLY A 328 0.24 9.98 24.28
N TYR A 329 1.47 9.89 23.79
CA TYR A 329 2.27 8.67 23.81
C TYR A 329 2.60 8.24 25.24
N LEU A 330 3.08 9.17 26.08
CA LEU A 330 3.44 8.90 27.48
C LEU A 330 2.24 8.42 28.29
N ARG A 331 1.07 9.05 28.14
CA ARG A 331 -0.18 8.60 28.79
C ARG A 331 -0.52 7.15 28.43
N ARG A 332 -0.42 6.78 27.14
CA ARG A 332 -0.66 5.39 26.71
C ARG A 332 0.39 4.42 27.25
N LEU A 333 1.65 4.83 27.25
CA LEU A 333 2.74 4.01 27.81
C LEU A 333 2.54 3.74 29.30
N LEU A 334 2.25 4.78 30.10
CA LEU A 334 1.98 4.66 31.52
C LEU A 334 0.75 3.80 31.81
N ALA A 335 -0.34 3.99 31.04
CA ALA A 335 -1.54 3.16 31.18
C ALA A 335 -1.29 1.68 30.84
N THR A 336 -0.35 1.39 29.94
CA THR A 336 0.04 0.02 29.59
C THR A 336 0.89 -0.60 30.71
N LEU A 337 1.84 0.17 31.27
CA LEU A 337 2.67 -0.26 32.39
C LEU A 337 1.85 -0.47 33.68
N ALA A 338 0.84 0.35 33.92
CA ALA A 338 -0.08 0.20 35.05
C ALA A 338 -0.86 -1.12 34.96
N ARG A 339 -1.44 -1.44 33.78
CA ARG A 339 -2.14 -2.72 33.55
C ARG A 339 -1.22 -3.93 33.69
N ALA A 340 0.01 -3.84 33.19
CA ALA A 340 0.98 -4.92 33.32
C ALA A 340 1.37 -5.21 34.79
N ARG A 341 1.20 -4.24 35.70
CA ARG A 341 1.43 -4.43 37.15
C ARG A 341 0.22 -5.03 37.86
N THR A 342 -1.00 -4.73 37.39
CA THR A 342 -2.24 -5.25 37.99
C THR A 342 -2.56 -6.67 37.54
N ASP A 343 -2.27 -7.02 36.29
CA ASP A 343 -2.80 -8.24 35.67
C ASP A 343 -1.87 -9.47 35.83
N GLY A 344 -0.73 -9.33 36.52
CA GLY A 344 0.29 -10.39 36.58
C GLY A 344 0.80 -10.81 35.18
N PRO A 345 1.64 -11.84 35.06
CA PRO A 345 2.03 -12.35 33.76
C PRO A 345 0.83 -13.03 33.07
N VAL A 346 0.16 -12.30 32.17
CA VAL A 346 -0.83 -12.86 31.24
C VAL A 346 -0.16 -13.96 30.42
N ARG A 347 -0.61 -15.21 30.57
CA ARG A 347 -0.22 -16.32 29.70
C ARG A 347 -0.64 -15.96 28.29
N THR A 348 0.32 -15.64 27.43
CA THR A 348 0.10 -15.61 25.97
C THR A 348 -0.52 -16.96 25.58
N PRO A 349 -1.66 -16.99 24.89
CA PRO A 349 -2.11 -18.23 24.27
C PRO A 349 -0.97 -18.72 23.37
N PRO A 350 -0.66 -20.03 23.37
CA PRO A 350 0.36 -20.56 22.49
C PRO A 350 0.04 -20.14 21.06
N ALA A 351 1.08 -19.84 20.28
CA ALA A 351 0.93 -19.71 18.84
C ALA A 351 0.12 -20.93 18.34
N PRO A 352 -0.88 -20.76 17.46
CA PRO A 352 -1.57 -21.89 16.88
C PRO A 352 -0.50 -22.85 16.38
N ALA A 353 -0.53 -24.08 16.87
CA ALA A 353 0.43 -25.10 16.48
C ALA A 353 0.47 -25.09 14.95
N THR A 354 1.66 -24.90 14.38
CA THR A 354 1.89 -25.24 12.98
C THR A 354 1.35 -26.65 12.81
N PRO A 355 0.35 -26.90 11.94
CA PRO A 355 -0.06 -28.26 11.67
C PRO A 355 1.22 -29.02 11.28
N PRO A 356 1.43 -30.23 11.79
CA PRO A 356 2.60 -31.01 11.41
C PRO A 356 2.65 -31.02 9.88
N CYS A 357 3.79 -30.61 9.33
CA CYS A 357 4.04 -30.78 7.92
C CYS A 357 3.81 -32.26 7.64
N ALA A 358 2.76 -32.58 6.88
CA ALA A 358 2.55 -33.95 6.46
C ALA A 358 3.87 -34.43 5.86
N PRO A 359 4.41 -35.59 6.29
CA PRO A 359 5.59 -36.13 5.64
C PRO A 359 5.29 -36.23 4.15
N PRO A 360 6.27 -35.99 3.26
CA PRO A 360 6.06 -36.18 1.84
C PRO A 360 5.50 -37.59 1.66
N THR A 361 4.26 -37.69 1.17
CA THR A 361 3.70 -38.96 0.73
C THR A 361 4.71 -39.58 -0.21
N ALA A 362 5.23 -40.74 0.19
CA ALA A 362 6.09 -41.54 -0.66
C ALA A 362 5.42 -41.70 -2.03
N PRO A 363 6.16 -41.60 -3.15
CA PRO A 363 5.59 -41.85 -4.45
C PRO A 363 4.94 -43.23 -4.44
N SER A 364 3.68 -43.30 -4.86
CA SER A 364 3.00 -44.58 -5.05
C SER A 364 3.84 -45.46 -5.98
N PRO A 365 3.98 -46.77 -5.69
CA PRO A 365 4.69 -47.66 -6.60
C PRO A 365 4.00 -47.62 -7.97
N PRO A 366 4.75 -47.67 -9.08
CA PRO A 366 4.18 -47.65 -10.41
C PRO A 366 3.21 -48.83 -10.54
N ARG A 367 1.98 -48.54 -10.97
CA ARG A 367 1.05 -49.57 -11.44
C ARG A 367 1.72 -50.29 -12.60
N THR A 368 2.01 -51.58 -12.43
CA THR A 368 2.38 -52.49 -13.49
C THR A 368 1.21 -52.59 -14.47
N THR A 369 1.32 -51.92 -15.62
CA THR A 369 0.51 -52.22 -16.80
C THR A 369 1.13 -53.42 -17.53
N PRO A 370 0.34 -54.35 -18.10
CA PRO A 370 0.86 -55.46 -18.89
C PRO A 370 1.59 -54.93 -20.13
N SER A 371 2.69 -55.59 -20.46
CA SER A 371 3.59 -55.31 -21.57
C SER A 371 2.83 -55.27 -22.92
N ALA A 372 2.95 -54.16 -23.64
CA ALA A 372 2.58 -54.07 -25.05
C ALA A 372 3.77 -54.56 -25.92
N PRO A 373 3.53 -55.23 -27.07
CA PRO A 373 4.60 -55.79 -27.88
C PRO A 373 5.44 -54.70 -28.58
N ALA A 374 6.71 -55.02 -28.80
CA ALA A 374 7.76 -54.11 -29.27
C ALA A 374 7.46 -53.47 -30.65
N PRO A 375 7.81 -52.20 -30.86
CA PRO A 375 7.79 -51.57 -32.18
C PRO A 375 9.01 -52.01 -33.04
N PRO A 376 8.90 -52.02 -34.38
CA PRO A 376 10.01 -52.37 -35.27
C PRO A 376 11.12 -51.31 -35.28
N PRO A 377 12.36 -51.67 -35.67
CA PRO A 377 13.51 -50.78 -35.60
C PRO A 377 13.44 -49.63 -36.61
N ALA A 378 13.85 -48.43 -36.16
CA ALA A 378 13.97 -47.23 -36.97
C ALA A 378 15.28 -47.22 -37.80
N PRO A 379 15.29 -46.59 -39.00
CA PRO A 379 16.47 -46.51 -39.86
C PRO A 379 17.54 -45.53 -39.33
N SER A 380 18.81 -45.83 -39.65
CA SER A 380 19.99 -45.07 -39.21
C SER A 380 20.02 -43.61 -39.73
N PRO A 381 20.54 -42.66 -38.93
CA PRO A 381 20.65 -41.24 -39.31
C PRO A 381 21.83 -40.97 -40.28
N PRO A 382 21.77 -39.89 -41.09
CA PRO A 382 22.88 -39.47 -41.95
C PRO A 382 24.05 -38.84 -41.15
N PRO A 383 25.29 -38.88 -41.67
CA PRO A 383 26.48 -38.42 -40.95
C PRO A 383 26.61 -36.89 -40.82
N ASP A 384 27.25 -36.48 -39.73
CA ASP A 384 27.45 -35.11 -39.21
C ASP A 384 28.52 -34.32 -40.01
N PRO A 385 28.32 -33.03 -40.40
CA PRO A 385 29.19 -32.33 -41.36
C PRO A 385 30.50 -31.76 -40.80
N LYS A 386 31.04 -32.26 -39.68
CA LYS A 386 32.24 -31.67 -39.02
C LYS A 386 33.36 -32.67 -38.70
N ASP A 387 33.56 -33.68 -39.53
CA ASP A 387 34.75 -34.54 -39.46
C ASP A 387 35.83 -34.08 -40.47
N PRO A 388 37.01 -33.57 -40.03
CA PRO A 388 38.05 -33.06 -40.91
C PRO A 388 39.00 -34.17 -41.42
N ARG A 389 38.46 -35.33 -41.78
CA ARG A 389 39.22 -36.42 -42.41
C ARG A 389 38.40 -37.04 -43.52
N HIS A 390 38.42 -36.43 -44.71
CA HIS A 390 38.39 -37.10 -46.02
C HIS A 390 38.42 -36.03 -47.13
N ALA A 391 39.62 -35.67 -47.53
CA ALA A 391 39.87 -34.98 -48.79
C ALA A 391 39.83 -36.01 -49.94
N HIS A 392 39.07 -35.70 -51.01
CA HIS A 392 39.47 -35.77 -52.42
C HIS A 392 38.31 -36.13 -53.38
N ARG A 393 38.26 -35.36 -54.48
CA ARG A 393 37.65 -35.59 -55.82
C ARG A 393 36.24 -35.04 -56.12
N ARG A 394 36.25 -33.81 -56.70
CA ARG A 394 35.53 -33.30 -57.92
C ARG A 394 33.97 -33.31 -57.96
N PRO A 395 33.30 -32.61 -58.91
CA PRO A 395 33.62 -31.40 -59.69
C PRO A 395 32.52 -30.28 -59.60
N LEU A 396 32.85 -29.08 -60.12
CA LEU A 396 32.01 -27.86 -60.20
C LEU A 396 30.67 -28.02 -60.95
N PRO A 397 29.59 -27.34 -60.52
CA PRO A 397 28.41 -27.10 -61.36
C PRO A 397 28.33 -25.66 -61.91
N ARG A 398 27.69 -25.60 -63.08
CA ARG A 398 27.59 -24.50 -64.05
C ARG A 398 26.55 -23.44 -63.65
N HIS A 399 26.82 -22.18 -64.05
CA HIS A 399 25.89 -21.04 -64.03
C HIS A 399 24.67 -21.24 -64.95
N PRO A 400 23.49 -20.70 -64.59
CA PRO A 400 22.45 -20.32 -65.54
C PRO A 400 22.52 -18.83 -65.92
N ARG A 401 22.31 -18.55 -67.20
CA ARG A 401 22.18 -17.22 -67.83
C ARG A 401 20.89 -16.50 -67.41
N PRO A 402 20.85 -15.15 -67.36
CA PRO A 402 19.63 -14.37 -67.23
C PRO A 402 18.99 -14.04 -68.59
N ALA A 403 17.66 -13.91 -68.60
CA ALA A 403 16.84 -13.45 -69.72
C ALA A 403 16.75 -11.90 -69.76
N ALA A 404 16.59 -11.36 -70.96
CA ALA A 404 16.65 -9.94 -71.31
C ALA A 404 15.42 -9.10 -70.86
N PRO A 405 15.57 -7.78 -70.65
CA PRO A 405 14.48 -6.82 -70.45
C PRO A 405 14.20 -5.96 -71.72
N ASP A 406 13.02 -5.36 -71.79
CA ASP A 406 12.61 -4.34 -72.79
C ASP A 406 12.18 -3.04 -72.02
N PRO A 407 12.16 -1.84 -72.62
CA PRO A 407 13.04 -0.75 -72.21
C PRO A 407 12.26 0.49 -71.73
N THR A 408 12.86 1.27 -70.84
CA THR A 408 12.70 2.74 -70.80
C THR A 408 13.78 3.30 -69.86
N ALA A 409 14.92 3.63 -70.47
CA ALA A 409 16.00 4.47 -69.98
C ALA A 409 15.48 5.92 -69.76
N GLU A 410 16.02 6.84 -68.95
CA GLU A 410 17.31 7.08 -68.25
C GLU A 410 17.14 8.41 -67.44
N PRO A 411 18.15 9.04 -66.77
CA PRO A 411 19.47 8.61 -66.29
C PRO A 411 19.87 9.04 -64.84
N VAL A 412 20.63 8.18 -64.15
CA VAL A 412 22.00 8.31 -63.53
C VAL A 412 22.56 9.76 -63.34
N PRO A 413 23.29 10.15 -62.25
CA PRO A 413 24.49 9.43 -61.78
C PRO A 413 24.92 9.37 -60.30
N ALA A 414 25.61 8.24 -60.04
CA ALA A 414 26.89 8.01 -59.32
C ALA A 414 26.98 8.09 -57.77
N GLY A 415 27.52 6.99 -57.20
CA GLY A 415 27.74 6.73 -55.76
C GLY A 415 29.06 7.32 -55.23
N PRO A 416 29.94 6.60 -54.50
CA PRO A 416 29.92 5.27 -53.88
C PRO A 416 30.01 5.36 -52.32
N GLY A 417 29.73 4.35 -51.48
CA GLY A 417 30.42 3.06 -51.33
C GLY A 417 31.04 2.98 -49.92
N ALA A 418 30.48 2.12 -49.07
CA ALA A 418 30.97 1.82 -47.72
C ALA A 418 31.15 0.31 -47.58
N GLU A 419 32.28 -0.11 -47.00
CA GLU A 419 32.66 -1.48 -46.63
C GLU A 419 33.86 -1.37 -45.63
N PRO A 420 34.18 -2.39 -44.82
CA PRO A 420 33.70 -2.45 -43.44
C PRO A 420 34.79 -2.61 -42.37
N ALA A 421 34.34 -2.68 -41.12
CA ALA A 421 35.12 -2.74 -39.88
C ALA A 421 35.87 -4.07 -39.64
N GLY A 422 37.10 -3.96 -39.14
CA GLY A 422 37.85 -5.00 -38.43
C GLY A 422 38.32 -4.47 -37.06
N GLY A 423 38.27 -5.33 -36.03
CA GLY A 423 38.32 -4.94 -34.61
C GLY A 423 39.70 -4.75 -33.96
N GLY A 424 39.66 -4.37 -32.68
CA GLY A 424 40.79 -4.29 -31.75
C GLY A 424 40.53 -3.35 -30.56
N PRO A 425 41.11 -3.57 -29.36
CA PRO A 425 40.51 -3.24 -28.07
C PRO A 425 40.82 -1.84 -27.48
N ALA A 426 40.10 -1.52 -26.41
CA ALA A 426 39.94 -0.24 -25.70
C ALA A 426 41.21 0.47 -25.17
N PRO A 427 41.08 1.78 -24.89
CA PRO A 427 41.72 2.38 -23.71
C PRO A 427 40.79 3.26 -22.83
N ALA A 428 41.29 3.53 -21.64
CA ALA A 428 40.70 4.10 -20.42
C ALA A 428 39.87 5.41 -20.53
N PRO A 429 38.96 5.68 -19.55
CA PRO A 429 38.13 6.87 -19.53
C PRO A 429 38.90 8.12 -19.12
N ARG A 430 38.82 9.17 -19.96
CA ARG A 430 39.31 10.51 -19.68
C ARG A 430 38.35 11.27 -18.75
N THR A 431 38.93 11.93 -17.77
CA THR A 431 38.33 12.92 -16.87
C THR A 431 37.74 14.12 -17.64
N PRO A 432 36.56 14.65 -17.25
CA PRO A 432 36.07 15.92 -17.78
C PRO A 432 36.74 17.13 -17.08
N PRO A 433 36.98 18.25 -17.79
CA PRO A 433 37.60 19.44 -17.21
C PRO A 433 36.60 20.28 -16.40
N ALA A 434 37.14 21.05 -15.47
CA ALA A 434 36.46 21.95 -14.55
C ALA A 434 35.83 23.17 -15.24
N ASP A 435 34.66 23.59 -14.74
CA ASP A 435 33.94 24.80 -15.17
C ASP A 435 34.65 26.10 -14.72
N ASP A 436 34.82 27.01 -15.67
CA ASP A 436 35.33 28.37 -15.52
C ASP A 436 34.23 29.34 -15.03
N PRO A 437 34.42 30.08 -13.91
CA PRO A 437 33.40 30.94 -13.33
C PRO A 437 33.45 32.36 -13.92
N ARG A 438 33.29 32.55 -15.24
CA ARG A 438 33.14 33.89 -15.84
C ARG A 438 32.25 33.91 -17.09
N ARG A 439 30.93 33.70 -16.93
CA ARG A 439 29.93 34.24 -17.88
C ARG A 439 28.65 34.70 -17.18
N PRO A 440 28.16 35.94 -17.46
CA PRO A 440 26.93 36.47 -16.88
C PRO A 440 25.69 35.84 -17.55
N ARG A 441 24.66 35.58 -16.74
CA ARG A 441 23.34 35.08 -17.16
C ARG A 441 22.53 36.21 -17.82
N PRO A 442 21.76 35.97 -18.90
CA PRO A 442 20.81 36.95 -19.41
C PRO A 442 19.56 37.02 -18.52
N GLY A 443 19.08 38.23 -18.26
CA GLY A 443 17.81 38.52 -17.59
C GLY A 443 16.58 38.32 -18.49
N PRO A 444 15.36 38.40 -17.94
CA PRO A 444 14.15 37.95 -18.60
C PRO A 444 13.59 39.02 -19.55
N GLN A 445 13.20 38.63 -20.75
CA GLN A 445 12.41 39.46 -21.66
C GLN A 445 11.17 38.72 -22.16
N GLY A 446 10.03 39.41 -22.09
CA GLY A 446 9.03 39.39 -23.16
C GLY A 446 7.91 38.36 -23.05
N ALA A 447 6.88 38.67 -22.26
CA ALA A 447 5.54 38.13 -22.47
C ALA A 447 4.91 38.76 -23.72
N GLY A 448 4.69 37.97 -24.76
CA GLY A 448 3.88 38.33 -25.92
C GLY A 448 2.39 38.10 -25.62
N ARG A 449 1.59 39.16 -25.79
CA ARG A 449 0.13 39.14 -25.87
C ARG A 449 -0.29 38.75 -27.28
N ASP A 450 -1.40 38.02 -27.40
CA ASP A 450 -2.41 38.32 -28.43
C ASP A 450 -3.82 38.05 -27.86
N PRO A 451 -4.85 38.82 -28.29
CA PRO A 451 -6.15 38.94 -27.63
C PRO A 451 -7.22 38.05 -28.27
N LEU A 452 -8.32 37.80 -27.54
CA LEU A 452 -9.73 37.74 -28.00
C LEU A 452 -10.58 36.82 -27.10
N ARG A 453 -11.27 37.41 -26.12
CA ARG A 453 -12.69 37.20 -25.76
C ARG A 453 -12.97 37.92 -24.43
N GLY A 454 -13.86 38.90 -24.47
CA GLY A 454 -14.20 39.77 -23.36
C GLY A 454 -14.91 39.06 -22.19
N PRO A 455 -14.93 39.68 -21.00
CA PRO A 455 -15.51 39.10 -19.80
C PRO A 455 -17.04 39.24 -19.79
N ALA A 456 -17.73 38.15 -19.45
CA ALA A 456 -19.13 38.15 -19.08
C ALA A 456 -19.33 38.84 -17.70
N PRO A 457 -20.44 39.57 -17.48
CA PRO A 457 -20.68 40.31 -16.25
C PRO A 457 -21.03 39.39 -15.06
N PRO A 458 -20.79 39.83 -13.81
CA PRO A 458 -21.04 39.03 -12.62
C PRO A 458 -22.54 38.88 -12.35
N ALA A 459 -22.98 37.63 -12.17
CA ALA A 459 -24.31 37.31 -11.67
C ALA A 459 -24.44 37.77 -10.21
N GLY A 460 -25.49 38.56 -9.93
CA GLY A 460 -25.84 39.06 -8.61
C GLY A 460 -26.30 37.96 -7.64
N PRO A 461 -26.47 38.32 -6.35
CA PRO A 461 -26.75 37.36 -5.28
C PRO A 461 -28.22 36.92 -5.31
N ALA A 462 -28.45 35.61 -5.27
CA ALA A 462 -29.77 35.03 -5.04
C ALA A 462 -30.07 34.92 -3.52
N PRO A 463 -31.35 34.95 -3.11
CA PRO A 463 -31.80 35.48 -1.83
C PRO A 463 -31.79 34.45 -0.68
N GLY A 464 -31.75 34.96 0.55
CA GLY A 464 -31.84 34.16 1.78
C GLY A 464 -33.23 33.56 2.02
N PRO A 465 -33.34 32.56 2.92
CA PRO A 465 -34.62 32.01 3.30
C PRO A 465 -35.26 32.89 4.40
N GLY A 466 -36.29 33.62 4.03
CA GLY A 466 -37.29 34.14 4.96
C GLY A 466 -38.14 32.99 5.51
N GLY A 467 -38.43 33.06 6.81
CA GLY A 467 -39.20 32.05 7.52
C GLY A 467 -40.69 32.06 7.17
N ALA A 468 -41.33 30.93 7.42
CA ALA A 468 -42.75 30.85 7.74
C ALA A 468 -42.91 29.86 8.89
N ALA A 469 -43.28 30.41 10.04
CA ALA A 469 -43.83 29.69 11.16
C ALA A 469 -45.22 29.16 10.80
N GLY A 470 -45.51 27.93 11.20
CA GLY A 470 -46.82 27.30 11.12
C GLY A 470 -46.92 26.29 12.25
N ALA A 471 -47.41 26.75 13.39
CA ALA A 471 -47.61 25.99 14.60
C ALA A 471 -48.71 24.93 14.44
N VAL A 472 -48.49 23.72 14.97
CA VAL A 472 -49.55 22.91 15.57
C VAL A 472 -49.04 22.39 16.91
N ARG A 473 -49.89 22.58 17.91
CA ARG A 473 -49.71 22.42 19.34
C ARG A 473 -50.01 21.00 19.83
N GLU A 474 -49.48 20.74 21.03
CA GLU A 474 -50.00 19.89 22.12
C GLU A 474 -49.91 18.35 22.01
N ARG A 475 -49.08 17.76 22.89
CA ARG A 475 -49.55 17.26 24.19
C ARG A 475 -48.40 17.10 25.20
N ALA A 476 -48.74 17.37 26.46
CA ALA A 476 -47.88 17.47 27.62
C ALA A 476 -47.95 16.22 28.53
N ALA A 477 -47.10 16.25 29.58
CA ALA A 477 -47.03 15.42 30.78
C ALA A 477 -46.30 14.07 30.63
N GLY A 478 -45.29 13.70 31.42
CA GLY A 478 -44.80 14.21 32.71
C GLY A 478 -44.79 13.08 33.73
N ALA A 479 -43.62 12.66 34.23
CA ALA A 479 -43.41 12.10 35.57
C ALA A 479 -41.96 11.62 35.77
N VAL A 480 -41.19 12.36 36.59
CA VAL A 480 -40.10 11.83 37.41
C VAL A 480 -40.25 12.47 38.80
N PRO A 481 -40.40 11.68 39.87
CA PRO A 481 -40.02 12.06 41.23
C PRO A 481 -38.87 11.13 41.69
N ALA A 482 -38.07 11.37 42.73
CA ALA A 482 -38.08 12.35 43.81
C ALA A 482 -36.64 12.54 44.32
N ALA A 483 -36.43 13.69 44.96
CA ALA A 483 -35.26 14.04 45.76
C ALA A 483 -35.27 13.34 47.13
N ALA A 484 -34.08 13.20 47.73
CA ALA A 484 -33.92 13.11 49.17
C ALA A 484 -32.94 14.21 49.62
N ASP A 485 -33.50 15.16 50.35
CA ASP A 485 -32.87 16.27 51.05
C ASP A 485 -32.43 15.82 52.46
N ARG A 486 -31.24 16.24 52.90
CA ARG A 486 -30.94 16.58 54.30
C ARG A 486 -29.80 17.59 54.33
N GLY A 487 -30.15 18.80 54.74
CA GLY A 487 -29.26 19.93 54.91
C GLY A 487 -28.40 19.93 56.18
N GLY A 488 -27.75 21.08 56.37
CA GLY A 488 -26.96 21.44 57.53
C GLY A 488 -26.04 22.61 57.19
N GLY A 489 -26.57 23.84 57.26
CA GLY A 489 -25.82 25.07 56.99
C GLY A 489 -25.15 25.66 58.23
N THR A 490 -24.16 26.51 57.99
CA THR A 490 -23.83 27.70 58.79
C THR A 490 -23.11 28.69 57.87
N GLY A 491 -23.64 29.91 57.76
CA GLY A 491 -23.09 30.98 56.92
C GLY A 491 -22.03 31.83 57.63
N VAL A 492 -21.52 32.84 56.90
CA VAL A 492 -21.59 34.28 57.22
C VAL A 492 -20.63 35.06 56.30
N HIS A 493 -21.26 35.94 55.50
CA HIS A 493 -20.89 37.22 54.88
C HIS A 493 -19.58 37.53 54.11
N PRO A 494 -19.69 38.32 53.01
CA PRO A 494 -18.60 38.86 52.19
C PRO A 494 -18.20 40.30 52.58
N LEU A 495 -16.99 40.73 52.20
CA LEU A 495 -16.58 42.13 52.23
C LEU A 495 -16.23 42.66 50.84
N GLN A 496 -16.82 43.82 50.53
CA GLN A 496 -16.67 44.64 49.33
C GLN A 496 -15.52 45.66 49.48
N GLY A 497 -14.79 45.88 48.38
CA GLY A 497 -14.29 47.18 47.88
C GLY A 497 -13.14 47.89 48.62
N PRO A 498 -12.57 48.98 48.05
CA PRO A 498 -13.04 49.73 46.87
C PRO A 498 -11.99 50.09 45.78
N HIS A 499 -12.56 50.67 44.72
CA HIS A 499 -11.95 51.41 43.61
C HIS A 499 -10.92 52.47 43.99
N HIS A 500 -9.95 52.71 43.09
CA HIS A 500 -9.54 54.06 42.70
C HIS A 500 -9.06 54.11 41.24
N ALA A 501 -9.69 55.00 40.47
CA ALA A 501 -9.26 55.50 39.17
C ALA A 501 -8.93 56.99 39.33
N HIS A 502 -7.82 57.48 38.77
CA HIS A 502 -7.79 58.66 37.88
C HIS A 502 -6.37 59.11 37.45
N ARG A 503 -6.38 59.73 36.25
CA ARG A 503 -5.44 60.68 35.61
C ARG A 503 -4.19 60.11 34.95
N GLN A 504 -4.11 60.05 33.62
CA GLN A 504 -3.97 61.17 32.65
C GLN A 504 -2.81 62.11 32.94
N HIS A 505 -1.71 61.95 32.19
CA HIS A 505 -0.91 63.07 31.72
C HIS A 505 -0.56 62.86 30.24
N ARG A 506 -1.07 63.78 29.42
CA ARG A 506 -0.58 64.09 28.08
C ARG A 506 0.71 64.90 28.22
N THR A 507 1.71 64.60 27.41
CA THR A 507 2.65 65.60 26.88
C THR A 507 2.80 65.40 25.38
N ARG A 508 2.54 66.47 24.64
CA ARG A 508 2.81 66.69 23.22
C ARG A 508 4.12 67.48 23.11
N GLY A 509 4.75 67.41 21.94
CA GLY A 509 5.81 68.30 21.45
C GLY A 509 7.16 67.58 21.35
N ASP A 510 7.91 67.56 20.27
CA ASP A 510 7.84 68.34 19.02
C ASP A 510 8.50 67.55 17.88
N GLY A 511 8.09 67.83 16.65
CA GLY A 511 8.81 67.43 15.45
C GLY A 511 9.80 68.49 15.01
N ARG A 512 10.86 68.05 14.30
CA ARG A 512 11.31 68.57 12.99
C ARG A 512 12.71 68.02 12.66
N SER A 513 12.89 67.80 11.36
CA SER A 513 14.11 67.47 10.59
C SER A 513 14.29 65.99 10.27
#